data_AF-A0AA43RS24-F1
#
_entry.id   AF-A0AA43RS24-F1
#
_cell.length_a   1.000
_cell.length_b   1.000
_cell.length_c   1.000
_cell.angle_alpha   90.00
_cell.angle_beta   90.00
_cell.angle_gamma   90.00
#
_symmetry.space_group_name_H-M   'P 1'
#
loop_
_entity.id
_entity.type
_entity.pdbx_description
1 polymer ?
#
loop_
_entity_poly.entity_id
_entity_poly.type
_entity_poly.pdbx_seq_one_letter_code
_entity_poly.pdbx_strand_id
1 'polypeptide(L)'
;MKNVIYLLIAVFLVSCGSNSSKSNYEKTITDHLLKGSDTKENLNFKIVEINEQGNVTVADSIAYLTEEFKKDKQPVISRIELAKKMSEDLLAKTKKQSDIDKYNADIAVMNTRIDSLKNLVPDNLQGYDKRNTSDVLAIIVRCKYSVQLSGTPKEETFDFYLSPDGSQGNRIKISS
;
A
#
# COMPACT_ATOMS: atom_id res chain seq x y z
N MET A 1 14.68 4.36 -10.94
CA MET A 1 14.23 2.96 -11.09
C MET A 1 13.11 2.77 -10.08
N LYS A 2 11.91 2.42 -10.55
CA LYS A 2 10.67 2.45 -9.77
C LYS A 2 10.58 1.16 -8.93
N ASN A 3 10.68 1.28 -7.61
CA ASN A 3 10.35 0.19 -6.70
C ASN A 3 8.82 0.10 -6.62
N VAL A 4 8.21 -0.51 -7.64
CA VAL A 4 6.80 -0.88 -7.63
C VAL A 4 6.67 -2.12 -6.76
N ILE A 5 6.53 -1.92 -5.46
CA ILE A 5 6.17 -2.98 -4.52
C ILE A 5 4.66 -3.19 -4.72
N TYR A 6 4.32 -4.20 -5.54
CA TYR A 6 2.95 -4.69 -5.63
C TYR A 6 2.52 -5.19 -4.25
N LEU A 7 1.68 -4.40 -3.59
CA LEU A 7 1.01 -4.76 -2.35
C LEU A 7 -0.09 -5.79 -2.67
N LEU A 8 0.33 -7.02 -3.02
CA LEU A 8 -0.53 -8.17 -3.27
C LEU A 8 -1.06 -8.70 -1.92
N ILE A 9 -1.94 -7.92 -1.25
CA ILE A 9 -2.83 -8.43 -0.20
C ILE A 9 -4.03 -9.11 -0.89
N ALA A 10 -3.77 -10.07 -1.78
CA ALA A 10 -4.81 -10.79 -2.51
C ALA A 10 -5.06 -12.21 -1.99
N VAL A 11 -4.38 -12.66 -0.93
CA VAL A 11 -4.54 -14.04 -0.44
C VAL A 11 -4.53 -14.13 1.09
N PHE A 12 -5.47 -13.47 1.76
CA PHE A 12 -5.93 -13.89 3.08
C PHE A 12 -7.46 -13.94 3.08
N LEU A 13 -8.01 -14.77 2.18
CA LEU A 13 -9.42 -15.14 2.24
C LEU A 13 -9.52 -16.46 3.01
N VAL A 14 -10.33 -16.41 4.07
CA VAL A 14 -10.72 -17.49 4.98
C VAL A 14 -9.76 -17.76 6.14
N SER A 15 -10.00 -17.06 7.26
CA SER A 15 -9.86 -17.67 8.58
C SER A 15 -10.84 -17.06 9.57
N CYS A 16 -11.81 -17.88 9.99
CA CYS A 16 -12.56 -17.69 11.23
C CYS A 16 -11.92 -18.59 12.28
N GLY A 17 -11.38 -18.03 13.36
CA GLY A 17 -10.84 -18.85 14.44
C GLY A 17 -10.25 -18.02 15.57
N SER A 18 -10.98 -17.90 16.67
CA SER A 18 -10.48 -17.40 17.95
C SER A 18 -9.63 -18.48 18.63
N ASN A 19 -8.35 -18.19 18.88
CA ASN A 19 -7.56 -18.79 19.98
C ASN A 19 -6.31 -17.93 20.26
N SER A 20 -5.83 -17.98 21.51
CA SER A 20 -4.81 -17.11 22.13
C SER A 20 -3.73 -16.60 21.17
N SER A 21 -3.82 -15.31 20.84
CA SER A 21 -3.16 -14.69 19.69
C SER A 21 -1.64 -14.72 19.74
N LYS A 22 -1.04 -14.58 20.94
CA LYS A 22 0.41 -14.40 21.10
C LYS A 22 1.24 -15.64 20.70
N SER A 23 0.83 -16.84 21.12
CA SER A 23 1.54 -18.09 20.77
C SER A 23 1.45 -18.42 19.29
N ASN A 24 0.34 -18.04 18.64
CA ASN A 24 0.19 -18.21 17.19
C ASN A 24 1.12 -17.28 16.42
N TYR A 25 1.26 -16.02 16.85
CA TYR A 25 2.18 -15.08 16.20
C TYR A 25 3.63 -15.51 16.33
N GLU A 26 4.05 -15.93 17.52
CA GLU A 26 5.41 -16.42 17.75
C GLU A 26 5.76 -17.57 16.81
N LYS A 27 4.85 -18.55 16.70
CA LYS A 27 5.00 -19.68 15.78
C LYS A 27 5.06 -19.21 14.33
N THR A 28 4.10 -18.43 13.87
CA THR A 28 4.00 -17.96 12.48
C THR A 28 5.23 -17.14 12.06
N ILE A 29 5.69 -16.23 12.92
CA ILE A 29 6.87 -15.40 12.66
C ILE A 29 8.13 -16.28 12.62
N THR A 30 8.29 -17.19 13.58
CA THR A 30 9.44 -18.11 13.62
C THR A 30 9.47 -19.02 12.39
N ASP A 31 8.32 -19.61 12.03
CA ASP A 31 8.18 -20.46 10.84
C ASP A 31 8.49 -19.70 9.56
N HIS A 32 8.05 -18.44 9.45
CA HIS A 32 8.35 -17.59 8.30
C HIS A 32 9.84 -17.22 8.23
N LEU A 33 10.45 -16.79 9.34
CA LEU A 33 11.86 -16.37 9.36
C LEU A 33 12.84 -17.51 9.12
N LEU A 34 12.49 -18.73 9.55
CA LEU A 34 13.32 -19.92 9.41
C LEU A 34 12.89 -20.82 8.25
N LYS A 35 12.01 -20.33 7.35
CA LYS A 35 11.52 -21.11 6.21
C LYS A 35 12.64 -21.40 5.23
N GLY A 36 12.92 -22.68 4.98
CA GLY A 36 13.91 -23.12 3.99
C GLY A 36 15.36 -22.94 4.42
N SER A 37 15.62 -22.75 5.71
CA SER A 37 16.98 -22.62 6.21
C SER A 37 17.51 -23.98 6.69
N ASP A 38 18.64 -24.44 6.12
CA ASP A 38 19.43 -25.58 6.63
C ASP A 38 19.96 -25.33 8.06
N THR A 39 19.70 -24.13 8.57
CA THR A 39 20.15 -23.57 9.84
C THR A 39 19.11 -23.65 10.95
N LYS A 40 17.93 -24.27 10.76
CA LYS A 40 16.95 -24.48 11.85
C LYS A 40 17.59 -25.13 13.10
N GLU A 41 18.62 -25.95 12.89
CA GLU A 41 19.37 -26.61 13.98
C GLU A 41 20.66 -25.85 14.40
N ASN A 42 21.16 -24.91 13.58
CA ASN A 42 22.45 -24.21 13.79
C ASN A 42 22.30 -22.74 14.18
N LEU A 43 21.08 -22.19 14.20
CA LEU A 43 20.79 -20.83 14.64
C LEU A 43 20.11 -20.85 16.01
N ASN A 44 20.72 -20.19 16.98
CA ASN A 44 20.04 -19.90 18.24
C ASN A 44 19.13 -18.68 18.01
N PHE A 45 17.87 -18.97 17.66
CA PHE A 45 16.81 -18.00 17.45
C PHE A 45 15.92 -17.90 18.69
N LYS A 46 15.67 -16.68 19.18
CA LYS A 46 14.80 -16.42 20.32
C LYS A 46 13.94 -15.18 20.08
N ILE A 47 12.63 -15.31 20.27
CA ILE A 47 11.76 -14.13 20.40
C ILE A 47 12.02 -13.49 21.77
N VAL A 48 12.37 -12.21 21.76
CA VAL A 48 12.67 -11.40 22.94
C VAL A 48 11.42 -10.66 23.41
N GLU A 49 10.67 -10.09 22.45
CA GLU A 49 9.45 -9.34 22.73
C GLU A 49 8.51 -9.43 21.54
N ILE A 50 7.21 -9.52 21.79
CA ILE A 50 6.19 -9.54 20.75
C ILE A 50 4.94 -8.81 21.24
N ASN A 51 4.51 -7.80 20.49
CA ASN A 51 3.37 -6.94 20.82
C ASN A 51 2.56 -6.63 19.57
N GLU A 52 1.24 -6.71 19.67
CA GLU A 52 0.33 -6.15 18.65
C GLU A 52 0.48 -4.62 18.64
N GLN A 53 0.52 -4.03 17.44
CA GLN A 53 0.64 -2.58 17.23
C GLN A 53 -0.65 -1.99 16.65
N GLY A 54 -1.49 -2.82 16.03
CA GLY A 54 -2.74 -2.39 15.42
C GLY A 54 -3.18 -3.33 14.32
N ASN A 55 -4.21 -2.90 13.58
CA ASN A 55 -4.82 -3.67 12.50
C ASN A 55 -4.79 -2.86 11.20
N VAL A 56 -4.73 -3.57 10.09
CA VAL A 56 -5.06 -3.03 8.76
C VAL A 56 -6.47 -3.48 8.45
N THR A 57 -7.37 -2.53 8.20
CA THR A 57 -8.76 -2.80 7.85
C THR A 57 -9.01 -2.67 6.35
N VAL A 58 -10.20 -3.10 5.92
CA VAL A 58 -10.69 -2.83 4.55
C VAL A 58 -10.74 -1.32 4.28
N ALA A 59 -11.17 -0.50 5.25
CA ALA A 59 -11.18 0.96 5.10
C ALA A 59 -9.77 1.51 4.83
N ASP A 60 -8.76 1.06 5.58
CA ASP A 60 -7.37 1.51 5.41
C ASP A 60 -6.84 1.14 4.02
N SER A 61 -7.15 -0.07 3.54
CA SER A 61 -6.73 -0.49 2.19
C SER A 61 -7.41 0.31 1.09
N ILE A 62 -8.72 0.55 1.20
CA ILE A 62 -9.46 1.39 0.23
C ILE A 62 -8.89 2.81 0.23
N ALA A 63 -8.60 3.38 1.40
CA ALA A 63 -8.01 4.70 1.52
C ALA A 63 -6.64 4.75 0.84
N TYR A 64 -5.75 3.80 1.15
CA TYR A 64 -4.42 3.71 0.54
C TYR A 64 -4.47 3.59 -0.99
N LEU A 65 -5.30 2.67 -1.53
CA LEU A 65 -5.44 2.48 -2.97
C LEU A 65 -6.01 3.74 -3.65
N THR A 66 -6.96 4.42 -2.99
CA THR A 66 -7.52 5.68 -3.49
C THR A 66 -6.48 6.80 -3.51
N GLU A 67 -5.67 6.91 -2.46
CA GLU A 67 -4.61 7.92 -2.37
C GLU A 67 -3.50 7.69 -3.38
N GLU A 68 -2.99 6.47 -3.52
CA GLU A 68 -1.98 6.16 -4.54
C GLU A 68 -2.53 6.34 -5.95
N PHE A 69 -3.78 5.96 -6.20
CA PHE A 69 -4.41 6.24 -7.50
C PHE A 69 -4.46 7.73 -7.81
N LYS A 70 -4.86 8.57 -6.84
CA LYS A 70 -4.88 10.03 -6.99
C LYS A 70 -3.49 10.57 -7.25
N LYS A 71 -2.49 10.11 -6.50
CA LYS A 71 -1.08 10.50 -6.63
C LYS A 71 -0.52 10.13 -8.01
N ASP A 72 -0.82 8.94 -8.52
CA ASP A 72 -0.41 8.52 -9.87
C ASP A 72 -1.04 9.37 -10.99
N LYS A 73 -2.24 9.91 -10.77
CA LYS A 73 -2.90 10.80 -11.74
C LYS A 73 -2.46 12.26 -11.65
N GLN A 74 -1.93 12.71 -10.52
CA GLN A 74 -1.51 14.12 -10.34
C GLN A 74 -0.55 14.60 -11.44
N PRO A 75 0.51 13.86 -11.83
CA PRO A 75 1.42 14.34 -12.88
C PRO A 75 0.73 14.56 -14.23
N VAL A 76 -0.29 13.76 -14.56
CA VAL A 76 -1.07 13.92 -15.79
C VAL A 76 -1.93 15.17 -15.70
N ILE A 77 -2.63 15.37 -14.57
CA ILE A 77 -3.42 16.57 -14.30
C ILE A 77 -2.55 17.82 -14.39
N SER A 78 -1.40 17.84 -13.71
CA SER A 78 -0.49 19.00 -13.73
C SER A 78 0.02 19.34 -15.13
N ARG A 79 0.25 18.35 -15.99
CA ARG A 79 0.64 18.58 -17.39
C ARG A 79 -0.49 19.23 -18.21
N ILE A 80 -1.73 18.78 -18.00
CA ILE A 80 -2.89 19.35 -18.67
C ILE A 80 -3.17 20.77 -18.15
N GLU A 81 -3.04 21.00 -16.84
CA GLU A 81 -3.15 22.33 -16.23
C GLU A 81 -2.09 23.31 -16.78
N LEU A 82 -0.85 22.83 -16.98
CA LEU A 82 0.19 23.63 -17.62
C LEU A 82 -0.16 23.97 -19.09
N ALA A 83 -0.61 22.98 -19.86
CA ALA A 83 -1.03 23.21 -21.25
C ALA A 83 -2.22 24.18 -21.33
N LYS A 84 -3.19 24.05 -20.42
CA LYS A 84 -4.32 24.98 -20.28
C LYS A 84 -3.83 26.40 -20.03
N LYS A 85 -2.91 26.59 -19.08
CA LYS A 85 -2.34 27.91 -18.78
C LYS A 85 -1.63 28.51 -19.99
N MET A 86 -0.86 27.70 -20.73
CA MET A 86 -0.22 28.17 -21.97
C MET A 86 -1.24 28.58 -23.04
N SER A 87 -2.34 27.85 -23.20
CA SER A 87 -3.43 28.24 -24.10
C SER A 87 -4.14 29.52 -23.65
N GLU A 88 -4.35 29.72 -22.35
CA GLU A 88 -4.89 30.97 -21.79
C GLU A 88 -3.95 32.17 -22.07
N ASP A 89 -2.65 31.98 -21.89
CA ASP A 89 -1.63 33.02 -22.17
C ASP A 89 -1.58 33.39 -23.66
N LEU A 90 -1.77 32.41 -24.56
CA LEU A 90 -1.82 32.64 -26.01
C LEU A 90 -3.14 33.31 -26.43
N LEU A 91 -4.27 32.86 -25.88
CA LEU A 91 -5.59 33.43 -26.11
C LEU A 91 -5.59 34.93 -25.79
N ALA A 92 -5.00 35.34 -24.66
CA ALA A 92 -4.92 36.74 -24.24
C ALA A 92 -4.18 37.66 -25.23
N LYS A 93 -3.34 37.10 -26.10
CA LYS A 93 -2.53 37.84 -27.10
C LYS A 93 -3.09 37.71 -28.52
N THR A 94 -4.10 36.87 -28.71
CA THR A 94 -4.63 36.51 -30.02
C THR A 94 -5.68 37.52 -30.47
N LYS A 95 -5.61 37.94 -31.74
CA LYS A 95 -6.53 38.92 -32.33
C LYS A 95 -7.51 38.33 -33.34
N LYS A 96 -7.17 37.17 -33.91
CA LYS A 96 -7.95 36.53 -34.96
C LYS A 96 -9.04 35.66 -34.35
N GLN A 97 -10.31 35.89 -34.73
CA GLN A 97 -11.46 35.19 -34.15
C GLN A 97 -11.36 33.67 -34.28
N SER A 98 -10.93 33.14 -35.43
CA SER A 98 -10.78 31.69 -35.62
C SER A 98 -9.82 31.04 -34.62
N ASP A 99 -8.78 31.78 -34.22
CA ASP A 99 -7.76 31.28 -33.32
C ASP A 99 -8.24 31.41 -31.87
N ILE A 100 -8.99 32.47 -31.55
CA ILE A 100 -9.73 32.62 -30.28
C ILE A 100 -10.70 31.45 -30.08
N ASP A 101 -11.51 31.14 -31.09
CA ASP A 101 -12.48 30.04 -31.04
C ASP A 101 -11.79 28.70 -30.81
N LYS A 102 -10.66 28.47 -31.50
CA LYS A 102 -9.83 27.28 -31.29
C LYS A 102 -9.30 27.17 -29.87
N TYR A 103 -8.67 28.22 -29.32
CA TYR A 103 -8.14 28.17 -27.96
C TYR A 103 -9.24 27.95 -26.92
N ASN A 104 -10.41 28.58 -27.09
CA ASN A 104 -11.56 28.33 -26.23
C ASN A 104 -12.02 26.87 -26.28
N ALA A 105 -12.10 26.27 -27.47
CA ALA A 105 -12.43 24.86 -27.64
C ALA A 105 -11.39 23.94 -26.97
N ASP A 106 -10.10 24.21 -27.18
CA ASP A 106 -9.00 23.44 -26.57
C ASP A 106 -9.04 23.53 -25.04
N ILE A 107 -9.27 24.73 -24.48
CA ILE A 107 -9.40 24.94 -23.03
C ILE A 107 -10.62 24.16 -22.47
N ALA A 108 -11.75 24.17 -23.17
CA ALA A 108 -12.93 23.42 -22.75
C ALA A 108 -12.68 21.90 -22.72
N VAL A 109 -11.96 21.36 -23.71
CA VAL A 109 -11.53 19.95 -23.73
C VAL A 109 -10.60 19.65 -22.56
N MET A 110 -9.62 20.51 -22.29
CA MET A 110 -8.69 20.34 -21.17
C MET A 110 -9.40 20.37 -19.81
N ASN A 111 -10.35 21.29 -19.61
CA ASN A 111 -11.18 21.32 -18.40
C ASN A 111 -11.94 20.02 -18.20
N THR A 112 -12.65 19.57 -19.24
CA THR A 112 -13.40 18.31 -19.20
C THR A 112 -12.49 17.12 -18.86
N ARG A 113 -11.26 17.11 -19.40
CA ARG A 113 -10.29 16.06 -19.12
C ARG A 113 -9.76 16.12 -17.69
N ILE A 114 -9.48 17.31 -17.16
CA ILE A 114 -9.07 17.50 -15.76
C ILE A 114 -10.17 17.00 -14.82
N ASP A 115 -11.43 17.39 -15.06
CA ASP A 115 -12.57 16.99 -14.25
C ASP A 115 -12.81 15.48 -14.30
N SER A 116 -12.69 14.88 -15.49
CA SER A 116 -12.77 13.43 -15.66
C SER A 116 -11.68 12.71 -14.86
N LEU A 117 -10.45 13.21 -14.84
CA LEU A 117 -9.36 12.60 -14.09
C LEU A 117 -9.49 12.79 -12.57
N LYS A 118 -9.99 13.94 -12.11
CA LYS A 118 -10.22 14.23 -10.68
C LYS A 118 -11.33 13.37 -10.08
N ASN A 119 -12.34 13.02 -10.89
CA ASN A 119 -13.48 12.20 -10.47
C ASN A 119 -13.31 10.70 -10.77
N LEU A 120 -12.18 10.30 -11.34
CA LEU A 120 -11.93 8.90 -11.66
C LEU A 120 -11.67 8.10 -10.37
N VAL A 121 -12.31 6.94 -10.26
CA VAL A 121 -12.20 6.01 -9.13
C VAL A 121 -11.22 4.87 -9.50
N PRO A 122 -10.47 4.30 -8.55
CA PRO A 122 -9.59 3.18 -8.84
C PRO A 122 -10.38 1.90 -9.19
N ASP A 123 -10.04 1.25 -10.29
CA ASP A 123 -10.70 0.00 -10.73
C ASP A 123 -10.37 -1.20 -9.82
N ASN A 124 -9.27 -1.13 -9.07
CA ASN A 124 -8.80 -2.18 -8.18
C ASN A 124 -9.54 -2.23 -6.82
N LEU A 125 -10.61 -1.44 -6.65
CA LEU A 125 -11.46 -1.50 -5.45
C LEU A 125 -12.48 -2.64 -5.48
N GLN A 126 -12.74 -3.26 -6.64
CA GLN A 126 -13.79 -4.28 -6.81
C GLN A 126 -13.67 -5.49 -5.86
N GLY A 127 -12.45 -5.79 -5.40
CA GLY A 127 -12.21 -6.85 -4.41
C GLY A 127 -12.81 -6.57 -3.02
N TYR A 128 -13.24 -5.33 -2.76
CA TYR A 128 -13.80 -4.89 -1.48
C TYR A 128 -15.31 -4.62 -1.51
N ASP A 129 -15.97 -4.67 -2.68
CA ASP A 129 -17.37 -4.23 -2.86
C ASP A 129 -18.39 -4.91 -1.93
N LYS A 130 -18.09 -6.13 -1.46
CA LYS A 130 -18.96 -6.92 -0.57
C LYS A 130 -18.42 -7.06 0.86
N ARG A 131 -17.32 -6.38 1.18
CA ARG A 131 -16.65 -6.48 2.48
C ARG A 131 -17.12 -5.36 3.40
N ASN A 132 -17.13 -5.62 4.71
CA ASN A 132 -17.38 -4.55 5.66
C ASN A 132 -16.10 -3.71 5.79
N THR A 133 -16.23 -2.39 5.83
CA THR A 133 -15.11 -1.47 5.99
C THR A 133 -14.32 -1.70 7.28
N SER A 134 -14.96 -2.24 8.33
CA SER A 134 -14.30 -2.59 9.59
C SER A 134 -13.64 -3.97 9.60
N ASP A 135 -13.75 -4.76 8.53
CA ASP A 135 -13.11 -6.08 8.47
C ASP A 135 -11.59 -5.92 8.59
N VAL A 136 -10.99 -6.68 9.50
CA VAL A 136 -9.54 -6.75 9.63
C VAL A 136 -8.98 -7.60 8.49
N LEU A 137 -8.01 -7.05 7.76
CA LEU A 137 -7.25 -7.73 6.70
C LEU A 137 -5.92 -8.25 7.20
N ALA A 138 -5.29 -7.54 8.14
CA ALA A 138 -4.05 -7.97 8.77
C ALA A 138 -3.91 -7.41 10.18
N ILE A 139 -3.17 -8.14 11.03
CA ILE A 139 -2.71 -7.68 12.34
C ILE A 139 -1.24 -7.29 12.21
N ILE A 140 -0.89 -6.11 12.71
CA ILE A 140 0.47 -5.62 12.75
C ILE A 140 1.08 -6.05 14.08
N VAL A 141 2.11 -6.89 14.02
CA VAL A 141 2.81 -7.41 15.18
C VAL A 141 4.25 -6.95 15.15
N ARG A 142 4.67 -6.19 16.17
CA ARG A 142 6.07 -5.83 16.37
C ARG A 142 6.75 -6.97 17.13
N CYS A 143 7.73 -7.58 16.50
CA CYS A 143 8.52 -8.64 17.08
C CYS A 143 9.98 -8.20 17.17
N LYS A 144 10.53 -8.26 18.38
CA LYS A 144 11.95 -8.20 18.65
C LYS A 144 12.46 -9.63 18.82
N TYR A 145 13.41 -10.03 18.01
CA TYR A 145 14.01 -11.36 18.09
C TYR A 145 15.54 -11.26 18.12
N SER A 146 16.17 -12.26 18.71
CA SER A 146 17.61 -12.44 18.76
C SER A 146 18.02 -13.60 17.86
N VAL A 147 19.07 -13.40 17.08
CA VAL A 147 19.65 -14.41 16.19
C VAL A 147 21.15 -14.52 16.46
N GLN A 148 21.61 -15.76 16.62
CA GLN A 148 23.03 -16.06 16.82
C GLN A 148 23.41 -17.26 15.94
N LEU A 149 24.31 -17.01 14.98
CA LEU A 149 24.94 -18.04 14.14
C LEU A 149 26.29 -18.48 14.72
N SER A 150 27.08 -17.51 15.18
CA SER A 150 28.31 -17.71 15.97
C SER A 150 28.67 -16.39 16.68
N GLY A 151 29.37 -16.44 17.80
CA GLY A 151 29.73 -15.23 18.55
C GLY A 151 28.53 -14.57 19.25
N THR A 152 28.50 -13.24 19.37
CA THR A 152 27.48 -12.52 20.16
C THR A 152 26.11 -12.52 19.47
N PRO A 153 25.00 -12.79 20.19
CA PRO A 153 23.65 -12.65 19.65
C PRO A 153 23.37 -11.23 19.16
N LYS A 154 22.65 -11.11 18.04
CA LYS A 154 22.18 -9.82 17.52
C LYS A 154 20.67 -9.75 17.66
N GLU A 155 20.17 -8.64 18.19
CA GLU A 155 18.74 -8.37 18.28
C GLU A 155 18.29 -7.51 17.10
N GLU A 156 17.15 -7.87 16.52
CA GLU A 156 16.48 -7.08 15.50
C GLU A 156 15.00 -6.90 15.86
N THR A 157 14.44 -5.77 15.47
CA THR A 157 13.01 -5.46 15.66
C THR A 157 12.36 -5.22 14.30
N PHE A 158 11.29 -5.95 14.00
CA PHE A 158 10.50 -5.78 12.78
C PHE A 158 9.01 -5.83 13.04
N ASP A 159 8.26 -5.16 12.17
CA ASP A 159 6.82 -5.28 12.10
C ASP A 159 6.44 -6.35 11.09
N PHE A 160 5.57 -7.27 11.51
CA PHE A 160 5.04 -8.37 10.72
C PHE A 160 3.55 -8.13 10.49
N TYR A 161 3.11 -8.40 9.27
CA TYR A 161 1.71 -8.33 8.90
C TYR A 161 1.18 -9.75 8.83
N LEU A 162 0.38 -10.12 9.83
CA LEU A 162 -0.19 -11.45 9.96
C LEU A 162 -1.64 -11.45 9.49
N SER A 163 -2.15 -12.61 9.07
CA SER A 163 -3.58 -12.82 8.81
C SER A 163 -4.40 -12.53 10.08
N PRO A 164 -5.72 -12.26 9.97
CA PRO A 164 -6.56 -11.94 11.13
C PRO A 164 -6.58 -13.02 12.23
N ASP A 165 -6.36 -14.28 11.87
CA ASP A 165 -6.21 -15.41 12.82
C ASP A 165 -4.76 -15.69 13.23
N GLY A 166 -3.80 -14.93 12.70
CA GLY A 166 -2.37 -15.05 12.97
C GLY A 166 -1.69 -16.29 12.40
N SER A 167 -2.37 -17.10 11.59
CA SER A 167 -1.84 -18.38 11.07
C SER A 167 -0.85 -18.25 9.92
N GLN A 168 -0.84 -17.09 9.26
CA GLN A 168 0.03 -16.78 8.14
C GLN A 168 0.52 -15.34 8.26
N GLY A 169 1.64 -15.01 7.61
CA GLY A 169 2.14 -13.65 7.61
C GLY A 169 3.40 -13.47 6.79
N ASN A 170 3.70 -12.21 6.47
CA ASN A 170 4.88 -11.82 5.74
C ASN A 170 5.63 -10.72 6.47
N ARG A 171 6.97 -10.74 6.36
CA ARG A 171 7.82 -9.61 6.79
C ARG A 171 7.76 -8.52 5.73
N ILE A 172 7.32 -7.32 6.10
CA ILE A 172 7.34 -6.16 5.20
C ILE A 172 8.34 -5.16 5.78
N LYS A 173 9.39 -4.83 5.00
CA LYS A 173 10.29 -3.73 5.33
C LYS A 173 9.66 -2.44 4.82
N ILE A 174 9.07 -1.66 5.72
CA ILE A 174 8.61 -0.30 5.39
C ILE A 174 9.85 0.58 5.37
N SER A 175 10.32 0.95 4.18
CA SER A 175 11.32 2.01 4.03
C SER A 175 10.64 3.35 4.31
N SER A 176 10.95 3.92 5.47
CA SER A 176 10.72 5.33 5.82
C SER A 176 11.54 6.25 4.93
#